data_AF-A0A931F8I4-F1
#
_entry.id   AF-A0A931F8I4-F1
#
_cell.length_a   1.000
_cell.length_b   1.000
_cell.length_c   1.000
_cell.angle_alpha   90.00
_cell.angle_beta   90.00
_cell.angle_gamma   90.00
#
_symmetry.space_group_name_H-M   'P 1'
#
loop_
_entity.id
_entity.type
_entity.pdbx_description
1 polymer ?
#
loop_
_entity_poly.entity_id
_entity_poly.type
_entity_poly.pdbx_seq_one_letter_code
_entity_poly.pdbx_strand_id
1 'polypeptide(L)'
;MFEQLSNQNLSIGEILLWLKQNQIEHFEELIFPPSLTELKNSFYATAPYNLLREKEFEQLLNQFQLVARTIDGDYLLANDKQVLLFPRSHQPEDFLYFFDTFSNLLIKYENSIQSISELFEK
;
A
#
# COMPACT_ATOMS: atom_id res chain seq x y z
N MET A 1 -5.02 7.57 16.71
CA MET A 1 -6.22 7.24 15.90
C MET A 1 -6.19 5.76 15.52
N PHE A 2 -5.15 5.31 14.83
CA PHE A 2 -5.04 3.93 14.35
C PHE A 2 -4.74 2.91 15.45
N GLU A 3 -4.32 3.35 16.65
CA GLU A 3 -4.19 2.49 17.84
C GLU A 3 -5.42 1.62 18.14
N GLN A 4 -6.62 2.02 17.70
CA GLN A 4 -7.83 1.20 17.83
C GLN A 4 -7.79 -0.10 17.00
N LEU A 5 -6.92 -0.17 15.99
CA LEU A 5 -6.68 -1.33 15.15
C LEU A 5 -5.72 -2.35 15.81
N SER A 6 -4.99 -1.98 16.87
CA SER A 6 -3.96 -2.82 17.51
C SER A 6 -4.52 -4.09 18.18
N ASN A 7 -5.80 -4.07 18.59
CA ASN A 7 -6.42 -5.10 19.42
C ASN A 7 -7.35 -6.04 18.66
N GLN A 8 -7.41 -5.91 17.34
CA GLN A 8 -8.36 -6.62 16.51
C GLN A 8 -7.54 -7.30 15.42
N ASN A 9 -7.56 -8.64 15.36
CA ASN A 9 -7.00 -9.42 14.24
C ASN A 9 -7.85 -9.19 12.98
N LEU A 10 -7.92 -7.93 12.53
CA LEU A 10 -8.72 -7.50 11.41
C LEU A 10 -8.05 -7.95 10.13
N SER A 11 -8.85 -8.52 9.24
CA SER A 11 -8.49 -8.66 7.84
C SER A 11 -8.31 -7.28 7.20
N ILE A 12 -7.57 -7.23 6.09
CA ILE A 12 -7.42 -5.99 5.31
C ILE A 12 -8.78 -5.41 4.91
N GLY A 13 -9.73 -6.25 4.51
CA GLY A 13 -11.07 -5.82 4.15
C GLY A 13 -11.80 -5.09 5.30
N GLU A 14 -11.61 -5.55 6.53
CA GLU A 14 -12.17 -4.90 7.72
C GLU A 14 -11.47 -3.57 8.03
N ILE A 15 -10.15 -3.49 7.85
CA ILE A 15 -9.40 -2.24 8.01
C ILE A 15 -9.87 -1.19 6.98
N LEU A 16 -10.00 -1.58 5.71
CA LEU A 16 -10.50 -0.69 4.64
C LEU A 16 -11.94 -0.25 4.90
N LEU A 17 -12.79 -1.15 5.41
CA LEU A 17 -14.15 -0.80 5.81
C LEU A 17 -14.15 0.18 6.98
N TRP A 18 -13.29 -0.01 7.98
CA TRP A 18 -13.14 0.89 9.12
C TRP A 18 -12.68 2.29 8.68
N LEU A 19 -11.69 2.40 7.78
CA LEU A 19 -11.25 3.67 7.19
C LEU A 19 -12.44 4.40 6.53
N LYS A 20 -13.20 3.69 5.71
CA LYS A 20 -14.39 4.23 5.04
C LYS A 20 -15.47 4.67 6.01
N GLN A 21 -15.76 3.89 7.05
CA GLN A 21 -16.77 4.22 8.07
C GLN A 21 -16.39 5.46 8.87
N ASN A 22 -15.10 5.64 9.13
CA ASN A 22 -14.56 6.83 9.82
C ASN A 22 -14.28 8.01 8.88
N GLN A 23 -14.61 7.89 7.59
CA GLN A 23 -14.39 8.93 6.57
C GLN A 23 -12.92 9.36 6.47
N ILE A 24 -11.99 8.43 6.69
CA ILE A 24 -10.56 8.66 6.56
C ILE A 24 -10.18 8.45 5.10
N GLU A 25 -10.21 9.55 4.33
CA GLU A 25 -9.80 9.56 2.92
C GLU A 25 -8.32 9.92 2.75
N HIS A 26 -7.74 10.58 3.77
CA HIS A 26 -6.36 11.04 3.77
C HIS A 26 -5.75 10.89 5.16
N PHE A 27 -4.46 10.54 5.21
CA PHE A 27 -3.67 10.59 6.43
C PHE A 27 -2.22 10.93 6.08
N GLU A 28 -1.80 12.17 6.37
CA GLU A 28 -0.47 12.68 6.00
C GLU A 28 -0.17 12.43 4.50
N GLU A 29 0.83 11.60 4.20
CA GLU A 29 1.23 11.21 2.84
C GLU A 29 0.29 10.20 2.17
N LEU A 30 -0.65 9.59 2.90
CA LEU A 30 -1.48 8.48 2.42
C LEU A 30 -2.87 8.94 1.94
N ILE A 31 -3.34 8.32 0.87
CA ILE A 31 -4.66 8.54 0.25
C ILE A 31 -5.43 7.21 0.20
N PHE A 32 -6.71 7.25 0.63
CA PHE A 32 -7.62 6.11 0.73
C PHE A 32 -9.02 6.39 0.13
N PRO A 33 -9.69 5.40 -0.46
CA PRO A 33 -9.09 4.23 -1.09
C PRO A 33 -8.39 4.65 -2.40
N PRO A 34 -7.29 3.99 -2.78
CA PRO A 34 -6.63 4.21 -4.06
C PRO A 34 -7.48 3.65 -5.23
N SER A 35 -7.22 4.16 -6.44
CA SER A 35 -7.89 3.69 -7.66
C SER A 35 -7.11 2.56 -8.33
N LEU A 36 -7.70 1.36 -8.36
CA LEU A 36 -7.13 0.22 -9.10
C LEU A 36 -7.01 0.53 -10.60
N THR A 37 -7.96 1.27 -11.17
CA THR A 37 -7.91 1.70 -12.57
C THR A 37 -6.71 2.60 -12.83
N GLU A 38 -6.42 3.54 -11.93
CA GLU A 38 -5.24 4.43 -12.06
C GLU A 38 -3.93 3.63 -11.96
N LEU A 39 -3.84 2.69 -11.02
CA LEU A 39 -2.69 1.79 -10.91
C LEU A 39 -2.47 0.99 -12.21
N LYS A 40 -3.51 0.36 -12.75
CA LYS A 40 -3.41 -0.40 -14.01
C LYS A 40 -3.00 0.50 -15.16
N ASN A 41 -3.61 1.67 -15.30
CA ASN A 41 -3.26 2.63 -16.35
C ASN A 41 -1.80 3.08 -16.25
N SER A 42 -1.32 3.36 -15.03
CA SER A 42 0.07 3.71 -14.74
C SER A 42 1.04 2.59 -15.16
N PHE A 43 0.73 1.35 -14.80
CA PHE A 43 1.52 0.19 -15.17
C PHE A 43 1.58 -0.03 -16.68
N TYR A 44 0.43 0.02 -17.37
CA TYR A 44 0.39 -0.18 -18.83
C TYR A 44 1.04 0.97 -19.61
N ALA A 45 0.97 2.21 -19.11
CA ALA A 45 1.64 3.35 -19.72
C ALA A 45 3.18 3.22 -19.66
N THR A 46 3.70 2.48 -18.68
CA THR A 46 5.14 2.27 -18.47
C THR A 46 5.64 0.91 -18.96
N ALA A 47 4.74 0.02 -19.41
CA ALA A 47 5.04 -1.34 -19.85
C ALA A 47 6.25 -1.49 -20.81
N PRO A 48 6.50 -0.58 -21.78
CA PRO A 48 7.68 -0.68 -22.65
C PRO A 48 9.04 -0.57 -21.93
N TYR A 49 9.05 -0.04 -20.70
CA TYR A 49 10.25 0.23 -19.90
C TYR A 49 10.30 -0.59 -18.60
N ASN A 50 9.26 -1.36 -18.31
CA ASN A 50 9.15 -2.13 -17.07
C ASN A 50 9.89 -3.46 -17.21
N LEU A 51 10.66 -3.81 -16.19
CA LEU A 51 11.17 -5.18 -16.03
C LEU A 51 10.09 -6.13 -15.50
N LEU A 52 9.13 -5.59 -14.74
CA LEU A 52 7.96 -6.34 -14.27
C LEU A 52 7.00 -6.61 -15.42
N ARG A 53 6.78 -7.90 -15.73
CA ARG A 53 5.86 -8.32 -16.80
C ARG A 53 4.42 -8.28 -16.31
N GLU A 54 3.48 -8.09 -17.24
CA GLU A 54 2.04 -8.07 -16.95
C GLU A 54 1.57 -9.28 -16.13
N LYS A 55 2.06 -10.49 -16.46
CA LYS A 55 1.73 -11.70 -15.71
C LYS A 55 2.20 -11.63 -14.24
N GLU A 56 3.36 -11.05 -13.98
CA GLU A 56 3.90 -10.89 -12.63
C GLU A 56 3.12 -9.83 -11.86
N PHE A 57 2.74 -8.74 -12.54
CA PHE A 57 1.88 -7.72 -11.98
C PHE A 57 0.48 -8.27 -11.59
N GLU A 58 -0.17 -9.03 -12.47
CA GLU A 58 -1.46 -9.67 -12.15
C GLU A 58 -1.31 -10.74 -11.04
N GLN A 59 -0.18 -11.48 -10.99
CA GLN A 59 0.11 -12.38 -9.87
C GLN A 59 0.24 -11.62 -8.54
N LEU A 60 0.87 -10.45 -8.58
CA LEU A 60 1.02 -9.58 -7.42
C LEU A 60 -0.34 -9.06 -6.94
N LEU A 61 -1.22 -8.61 -7.85
CA LEU A 61 -2.59 -8.20 -7.53
C LEU A 61 -3.49 -9.35 -7.02
N ASN A 62 -3.13 -10.60 -7.29
CA ASN A 62 -3.83 -11.76 -6.72
C ASN A 62 -3.33 -12.12 -5.31
N GLN A 63 -2.11 -11.74 -4.96
CA GLN A 63 -1.49 -12.01 -3.66
C GLN A 63 -1.68 -10.87 -2.66
N PHE A 64 -1.86 -9.65 -3.16
CA PHE A 64 -1.98 -8.44 -2.36
C PHE A 64 -3.22 -7.65 -2.74
N GLN A 65 -3.79 -6.97 -1.76
CA GLN A 65 -4.87 -6.01 -1.94
C GLN A 65 -4.29 -4.61 -2.01
N LEU A 66 -4.83 -3.80 -2.92
CA LEU A 66 -4.49 -2.40 -3.02
C LEU A 66 -5.15 -1.61 -1.88
N VAL A 67 -4.34 -1.08 -0.96
CA VAL A 67 -4.82 -0.48 0.29
C VAL A 67 -4.64 1.04 0.37
N ALA A 68 -3.60 1.60 -0.24
CA ALA A 68 -3.34 3.05 -0.23
C ALA A 68 -2.56 3.49 -1.47
N ARG A 69 -2.44 4.80 -1.66
CA ARG A 69 -1.33 5.39 -2.42
C ARG A 69 -0.70 6.53 -1.64
N THR A 70 0.58 6.81 -1.90
CA THR A 70 1.25 8.00 -1.41
C THR A 70 0.90 9.21 -2.27
N ILE A 71 1.07 10.42 -1.73
CA ILE A 71 0.97 11.68 -2.49
C ILE A 71 1.99 11.78 -3.64
N ASP A 72 3.13 11.08 -3.52
CA ASP A 72 4.16 11.01 -4.55
C ASP A 72 3.84 10.00 -5.68
N GLY A 73 2.78 9.22 -5.51
CA GLY A 73 2.23 8.33 -6.52
C GLY A 73 2.64 6.86 -6.41
N ASP A 74 3.33 6.48 -5.33
CA ASP A 74 3.59 5.07 -5.04
C ASP A 74 2.34 4.40 -4.46
N TYR A 75 2.19 3.11 -4.66
CA TYR A 75 1.02 2.36 -4.22
C TYR A 75 1.38 1.45 -3.05
N LEU A 76 0.47 1.29 -2.10
CA LEU A 76 0.63 0.32 -1.01
C LEU A 76 -0.25 -0.89 -1.31
N LEU A 77 0.38 -2.05 -1.40
CA LEU A 77 -0.25 -3.35 -1.65
C LEU A 77 -0.02 -4.22 -0.41
N ALA A 78 -1.07 -4.68 0.25
CA ALA A 78 -0.96 -5.42 1.51
C ALA A 78 -1.53 -6.83 1.41
N ASN A 79 -0.95 -7.74 2.19
CA ASN A 79 -1.57 -9.01 2.56
C ASN A 79 -1.54 -9.15 4.10
N ASP A 80 -1.98 -10.29 4.63
CA ASP A 80 -2.10 -10.49 6.08
C ASP A 80 -0.77 -10.45 6.85
N LYS A 81 0.38 -10.37 6.16
CA LYS A 81 1.72 -10.48 6.76
C LYS A 81 2.64 -9.32 6.47
N GLN A 82 2.40 -8.59 5.39
CA GLN A 82 3.32 -7.55 4.94
C GLN A 82 2.62 -6.52 4.05
N VAL A 83 3.23 -5.35 3.95
CA VAL A 83 2.86 -4.29 3.02
C VAL A 83 4.01 -4.07 2.05
N LEU A 84 3.70 -4.07 0.76
CA LEU A 84 4.60 -3.70 -0.32
C LEU A 84 4.37 -2.23 -0.68
N LEU A 85 5.43 -1.43 -0.62
CA LEU A 85 5.50 -0.15 -1.29
C LEU A 85 5.87 -0.39 -2.76
N PHE A 86 4.85 -0.36 -3.60
CA PHE A 86 4.95 -0.57 -5.03
C PHE A 86 5.24 0.76 -5.73
N PRO A 87 6.45 0.94 -6.27
CA PRO A 87 6.91 2.22 -6.76
C PRO A 87 6.22 2.58 -8.07
N ARG A 88 5.99 3.88 -8.29
CA ARG A 88 5.48 4.42 -9.56
C ARG A 88 6.39 4.15 -10.77
N SER A 89 7.65 3.76 -10.54
CA SER A 89 8.58 3.31 -11.59
C SER A 89 8.26 1.91 -12.11
N HIS A 90 7.50 1.13 -11.33
CA HIS A 90 7.17 -0.28 -11.57
C HIS A 90 8.40 -1.19 -11.73
N GLN A 91 9.57 -0.73 -11.28
CA GLN A 91 10.81 -1.52 -11.31
C GLN A 91 10.86 -2.45 -10.10
N PRO A 92 11.00 -3.78 -10.28
CA PRO A 92 11.10 -4.74 -9.18
C PRO A 92 12.24 -4.43 -8.22
N GLU A 93 13.37 -3.93 -8.72
CA GLU A 93 14.52 -3.52 -7.90
C GLU A 93 14.23 -2.35 -6.97
N ASP A 94 13.12 -1.63 -7.13
CA ASP A 94 12.70 -0.50 -6.30
C ASP A 94 11.65 -0.92 -5.26
N PHE A 95 11.16 -2.17 -5.28
CA PHE A 95 10.14 -2.64 -4.34
C PHE A 95 10.68 -2.62 -2.92
N LEU A 96 9.89 -2.10 -1.98
CA LEU A 96 10.22 -2.11 -0.55
C LEU A 96 9.07 -2.74 0.23
N TYR A 97 9.41 -3.36 1.35
CA TYR A 97 8.50 -4.13 2.17
C TYR A 97 8.50 -3.63 3.60
N PHE A 98 7.33 -3.64 4.20
CA PHE A 98 7.13 -3.56 5.62
C PHE A 98 6.65 -4.93 6.08
N PHE A 99 7.48 -5.65 6.85
CA PHE A 99 7.26 -7.05 7.23
C PHE A 99 6.31 -7.20 8.43
N ASP A 100 5.18 -6.52 8.37
CA ASP A 100 4.09 -6.66 9.34
C ASP A 100 2.77 -6.21 8.69
N THR A 101 1.67 -6.35 9.43
CA THR A 101 0.32 -6.07 8.97
C THR A 101 0.10 -4.60 8.57
N PHE A 102 -0.90 -4.36 7.73
CA PHE A 102 -1.27 -3.00 7.31
C PHE A 102 -1.72 -2.11 8.48
N SER A 103 -2.41 -2.66 9.49
CA SER A 103 -2.73 -1.91 10.70
C SER A 103 -1.48 -1.51 11.47
N ASN A 104 -0.50 -2.41 11.60
CA ASN A 104 0.77 -2.11 12.27
C ASN A 104 1.57 -1.04 11.52
N LEU A 105 1.51 -1.02 10.18
CA LEU A 105 2.10 0.07 9.40
C LEU A 105 1.44 1.41 9.75
N LEU A 106 0.10 1.49 9.74
CA LEU A 106 -0.63 2.72 10.05
C LEU A 106 -0.36 3.21 11.48
N ILE A 107 -0.33 2.30 12.46
CA ILE A 107 -0.02 2.61 13.86
C ILE A 107 1.42 3.10 13.98
N LYS A 108 2.39 2.41 13.38
CA LYS A 108 3.79 2.80 13.43
C LYS A 108 4.02 4.16 12.77
N TYR A 109 3.36 4.40 11.64
CA TYR A 109 3.46 5.66 10.92
C TYR A 109 2.85 6.84 11.70
N GLU A 110 1.67 6.65 12.31
CA GLU A 110 1.08 7.66 13.20
C GLU A 110 1.97 8.04 14.39
N ASN A 111 2.76 7.07 14.88
CA ASN A 111 3.69 7.29 15.99
C ASN A 111 5.11 7.66 15.54
N SER A 112 5.33 7.93 14.25
CA SER A 112 6.63 8.29 13.67
C SER A 112 6.67 9.77 13.26
N ILE A 113 7.88 10.32 13.17
CA ILE A 113 8.15 11.63 12.55
C ILE A 113 8.75 11.51 11.14
N GLN A 114 8.98 10.27 10.69
CA GLN A 114 9.61 9.95 9.41
C GLN A 114 8.57 9.92 8.30
N SER A 115 9.01 10.04 7.04
CA SER A 115 8.14 9.74 5.89
C SER A 115 7.70 8.27 5.94
N ILE A 116 6.49 8.00 5.43
CA ILE A 116 5.97 6.63 5.30
C ILE A 116 6.94 5.71 4.56
N SER A 117 7.66 6.25 3.56
CA SER A 117 8.63 5.49 2.75
C SER A 117 9.83 4.99 3.56
N GLU A 118 10.23 5.70 4.61
CA GLU A 118 11.36 5.31 5.48
C GLU A 118 11.04 4.12 6.39
N LEU A 119 9.76 3.74 6.51
CA LEU A 119 9.35 2.57 7.28
C LEU A 119 9.54 1.25 6.52
N PHE A 120 9.79 1.31 5.21
CA PHE A 120 9.95 0.15 4.35
C PHE A 120 11.42 -0.15 4.11
N GLU A 121 11.73 -1.43 3.95
CA GLU A 121 13.08 -1.94 3.72
C GLU A 121 13.10 -2.95 2.56
N LYS A 122 14.29 -3.43 2.17
CA LYS A 122 14.46 -4.37 1.06
C LYS A 122 14.13 -5.81 1.44
#